data_AF-A0A975U1F0-F1
#
_entry.id   AF-A0A975U1F0-F1
#
_cell.length_a   1.000
_cell.length_b   1.000
_cell.length_c   1.000
_cell.angle_alpha   90.00
_cell.angle_beta   90.00
_cell.angle_gamma   90.00
#
_symmetry.space_group_name_H-M   'P 1'
#
loop_
_entity.id
_entity.type
_entity.pdbx_description
1 polymer ?
#
loop_
_entity_poly.entity_id
_entity_poly.type
_entity_poly.pdbx_seq_one_letter_code
_entity_poly.pdbx_strand_id
1 'polypeptide(L)'
;MADRSVRAAHARLDRLLRERRLTLGVNIGLMNRPGSPVFRRIETALPIFLGIMGVVIAVAIGGFPLGLLALTAGLAVWFLVILPRLKDQVYERTLGYISSDPEAFLRVWEAGAVTLRRGGEECRPPGGDGAAFVRETRTQQEQDREDGLA
;
A
#
# COMPACT_ATOMS: atom_id res chain seq x y z
N MET A 1 26.59 13.36 -10.60
CA MET A 1 26.71 13.82 -9.20
C MET A 1 25.37 13.91 -8.45
N ALA A 2 24.21 13.98 -9.13
CA ALA A 2 22.86 14.04 -8.52
C ALA A 2 22.43 12.76 -7.74
N ASP A 3 23.15 11.66 -7.89
CA ASP A 3 22.77 10.33 -7.43
C ASP A 3 23.05 10.08 -5.92
N ARG A 4 23.99 10.82 -5.31
CA ARG A 4 24.31 10.65 -3.87
C ARG A 4 23.28 11.31 -2.95
N SER A 5 22.79 12.49 -3.28
CA SER A 5 21.79 13.19 -2.47
C SER A 5 20.44 12.48 -2.49
N VAL A 6 20.05 11.95 -3.65
CA VAL A 6 18.83 11.15 -3.82
C VAL A 6 18.91 9.86 -3.01
N ARG A 7 20.03 9.12 -3.08
CA ARG A 7 20.25 7.94 -2.23
C ARG A 7 20.24 8.25 -0.73
N ALA A 8 20.81 9.38 -0.31
CA ALA A 8 20.80 9.78 1.09
C ALA A 8 19.38 10.14 1.59
N ALA A 9 18.60 10.86 0.76
CA ALA A 9 17.20 11.16 1.05
C ALA A 9 16.36 9.87 1.15
N HIS A 10 16.59 8.91 0.24
CA HIS A 10 15.95 7.60 0.25
C HIS A 10 16.26 6.79 1.49
N ALA A 11 17.53 6.74 1.90
CA ALA A 11 17.93 6.07 3.14
C ALA A 11 17.29 6.70 4.39
N ARG A 12 17.13 8.03 4.41
CA ARG A 12 16.42 8.75 5.49
C ARG A 12 14.93 8.40 5.48
N LEU A 13 14.28 8.37 4.31
CA LEU A 13 12.88 7.96 4.16
C LEU A 13 12.66 6.55 4.73
N ASP A 14 13.48 5.59 4.30
CA ASP A 14 13.39 4.19 4.72
C ASP A 14 13.58 4.03 6.24
N ARG A 15 14.48 4.82 6.82
CA ARG A 15 14.65 4.89 8.29
C ARG A 15 13.40 5.45 9.00
N LEU A 16 12.83 6.55 8.51
CA LEU A 16 11.64 7.17 9.10
C LEU A 16 10.39 6.27 9.01
N LEU A 17 10.26 5.49 7.93
CA LEU A 17 9.21 4.47 7.79
C LEU A 17 9.39 3.35 8.82
N ARG A 18 10.63 2.86 9.02
CA ARG A 18 10.93 1.84 10.06
C ARG A 18 10.67 2.33 11.48
N GLU A 19 11.01 3.58 11.78
CA GLU A 19 10.77 4.23 13.08
C GLU A 19 9.28 4.61 13.29
N ARG A 20 8.40 4.34 12.31
CA ARG A 20 6.97 4.72 12.29
C ARG A 20 6.73 6.23 12.50
N ARG A 21 7.74 7.07 12.29
CA ARG A 21 7.64 8.53 12.34
C ARG A 21 6.97 9.09 11.09
N LEU A 22 7.04 8.34 10.00
CA LEU A 22 6.39 8.62 8.74
C LEU A 22 5.48 7.45 8.38
N THR A 23 4.25 7.75 7.95
CA THR A 23 3.32 6.75 7.42
C THR A 23 3.19 6.95 5.92
N LEU A 24 3.40 5.88 5.15
CA LEU A 24 3.11 5.86 3.73
C LEU A 24 1.59 5.70 3.53
N GLY A 25 0.95 6.59 2.79
CA GLY A 25 -0.37 6.38 2.22
C GLY A 25 -0.20 5.76 0.83
N VAL A 26 -0.90 4.66 0.54
CA VAL A 26 -0.83 4.01 -0.78
C VAL A 26 -2.19 4.12 -1.45
N ASN A 27 -2.20 4.65 -2.68
CA ASN A 27 -3.38 4.58 -3.53
C ASN A 27 -3.49 3.17 -4.13
N ILE A 28 -4.21 2.30 -3.41
CA ILE A 28 -4.43 0.90 -3.80
C ILE A 28 -5.06 0.80 -5.20
N GLY A 29 -5.89 1.76 -5.59
CA GLY A 29 -6.54 1.77 -6.91
C GLY A 29 -5.57 1.97 -8.06
N LEU A 30 -4.50 2.75 -7.88
CA LEU A 30 -3.44 2.92 -8.88
C LEU A 30 -2.45 1.77 -8.84
N MET A 31 -2.12 1.29 -7.64
CA MET A 31 -1.17 0.19 -7.45
C MET A 31 -1.70 -1.18 -7.84
N ASN A 32 -3.01 -1.40 -7.78
CA ASN A 32 -3.65 -2.67 -8.15
C ASN A 32 -4.17 -2.70 -9.59
N ARG A 33 -3.61 -1.90 -10.50
CA ARG A 33 -3.96 -1.89 -11.94
C ARG A 33 -2.94 -2.65 -12.78
N PRO A 34 -3.37 -3.26 -13.90
CA PRO A 34 -2.45 -3.82 -14.89
C PRO A 34 -1.40 -2.79 -15.32
N GLY A 35 -0.13 -3.17 -15.31
CA GLY A 35 1.01 -2.28 -15.60
C GLY A 35 1.68 -1.67 -14.36
N SER A 36 1.08 -1.79 -13.18
CA SER A 36 1.76 -1.48 -11.91
C SER A 36 2.78 -2.58 -11.55
N PRO A 37 3.97 -2.24 -11.03
CA PRO A 37 5.01 -3.21 -10.68
C PRO A 37 4.58 -4.18 -9.55
N VAL A 38 3.56 -3.82 -8.77
CA VAL A 38 3.07 -4.64 -7.65
C VAL A 38 1.79 -5.43 -7.99
N PHE A 39 1.25 -5.28 -9.21
CA PHE A 39 0.01 -5.93 -9.62
C PHE A 39 0.22 -7.42 -9.92
N ARG A 40 -0.64 -8.27 -9.34
CA ARG A 40 -0.67 -9.70 -9.60
C ARG A 40 -2.05 -10.15 -10.05
N ARG A 41 -2.16 -10.50 -11.33
CA ARG A 41 -3.44 -10.87 -11.97
C ARG A 41 -4.14 -12.05 -11.29
N ILE A 42 -3.37 -13.07 -10.91
CA ILE A 42 -3.90 -14.30 -10.28
C ILE A 42 -4.55 -14.01 -8.93
N GLU A 43 -4.00 -13.08 -8.14
CA GLU A 43 -4.51 -12.78 -6.80
C GLU A 43 -5.86 -12.07 -6.83
N THR A 44 -6.15 -11.34 -7.90
CA THR A 44 -7.47 -10.73 -8.13
C THR A 44 -8.43 -11.70 -8.81
N ALA A 45 -7.96 -12.52 -9.76
CA ALA A 45 -8.84 -13.39 -10.54
C ALA A 45 -9.30 -14.63 -9.76
N LEU A 46 -8.42 -15.23 -8.96
CA LEU A 46 -8.69 -16.49 -8.27
C LEU A 46 -9.86 -16.39 -7.26
N PRO A 47 -9.94 -15.40 -6.36
CA PRO A 47 -11.03 -15.34 -5.40
C PRO A 47 -12.38 -15.03 -6.06
N ILE A 48 -12.38 -14.24 -7.15
CA ILE A 48 -13.58 -13.97 -7.95
C ILE A 48 -14.06 -15.27 -8.60
N PHE A 49 -13.15 -16.00 -9.24
CA PHE A 49 -13.47 -17.27 -9.88
C PHE A 49 -14.04 -18.29 -8.87
N LEU A 50 -13.39 -18.46 -7.72
CA LEU A 50 -13.86 -19.36 -6.67
C LEU A 50 -15.23 -18.93 -6.11
N GLY A 51 -15.45 -17.63 -5.93
CA GLY A 51 -16.75 -17.11 -5.50
C GLY A 51 -17.87 -17.44 -6.49
N ILE A 52 -17.65 -17.19 -7.79
CA ILE A 52 -18.62 -17.51 -8.84
C ILE A 52 -18.90 -19.02 -8.88
N MET A 53 -17.85 -19.85 -8.89
CA MET A 53 -18.00 -21.30 -8.90
C MET A 53 -18.73 -21.81 -7.66
N GLY A 54 -18.45 -21.25 -6.49
CA GLY A 54 -19.17 -21.58 -5.25
C GLY A 54 -20.67 -21.31 -5.35
N VAL A 55 -21.07 -20.17 -5.93
CA VAL A 55 -22.50 -19.85 -6.15
C VAL A 55 -23.12 -20.80 -7.17
N VAL A 56 -22.44 -21.08 -8.29
CA VAL A 56 -22.94 -22.01 -9.32
C VAL A 56 -23.18 -23.39 -8.75
N ILE A 57 -22.23 -23.91 -7.95
CA ILE A 57 -22.35 -25.22 -7.28
C ILE A 57 -23.51 -25.21 -6.27
N ALA A 58 -23.64 -24.14 -5.49
CA ALA A 58 -24.74 -24.01 -4.52
C ALA A 58 -26.12 -24.02 -5.19
N VAL A 59 -26.27 -23.32 -6.33
CA VAL A 59 -27.50 -23.35 -7.13
C VAL A 59 -27.75 -24.74 -7.70
N ALA A 60 -26.72 -25.42 -8.21
CA ALA A 60 -26.87 -26.75 -8.80
C ALA A 60 -27.35 -27.81 -7.80
N ILE A 61 -26.94 -27.69 -6.52
CA ILE A 61 -27.26 -28.68 -5.48
C ILE A 61 -28.57 -28.34 -4.75
N GLY A 62 -28.77 -27.07 -4.37
CA GLY A 62 -29.86 -26.65 -3.50
C GLY A 62 -30.85 -25.68 -4.13
N GLY A 63 -30.75 -25.47 -5.44
CA GLY A 63 -31.59 -24.54 -6.17
C GLY A 63 -31.38 -23.08 -5.76
N PHE A 64 -32.37 -22.25 -6.07
CA PHE A 64 -32.32 -20.81 -5.84
C PHE A 64 -32.02 -20.38 -4.38
N PRO A 65 -32.68 -20.92 -3.33
CA PRO A 65 -32.47 -20.42 -1.98
C PRO A 65 -31.04 -20.66 -1.48
N LEU A 66 -30.45 -21.82 -1.80
CA LEU A 66 -29.06 -22.11 -1.43
C LEU A 66 -28.08 -21.25 -2.21
N GLY A 67 -28.35 -20.99 -3.50
CA GLY A 67 -27.58 -20.05 -4.30
C GLY A 67 -27.58 -18.63 -3.75
N LEU A 68 -28.74 -18.14 -3.30
CA LEU A 68 -28.87 -16.82 -2.69
C LEU A 68 -28.08 -16.73 -1.36
N LEU A 69 -28.15 -17.76 -0.53
CA LEU A 69 -27.33 -17.84 0.69
C LEU A 69 -25.83 -17.87 0.38
N ALA A 70 -25.41 -18.64 -0.62
CA ALA A 70 -24.00 -18.69 -1.03
C ALA A 70 -23.52 -17.34 -1.57
N LEU A 71 -24.34 -16.63 -2.35
CA LEU A 71 -24.00 -15.31 -2.86
C LEU A 71 -23.85 -14.28 -1.73
N THR A 72 -24.80 -14.24 -0.80
CA THR A 72 -24.76 -13.31 0.34
C THR A 72 -23.56 -13.59 1.26
N ALA A 73 -23.28 -14.86 1.56
CA ALA A 73 -22.09 -15.27 2.29
C ALA A 73 -20.80 -14.93 1.52
N GLY A 74 -20.75 -15.17 0.21
CA GLY A 74 -19.61 -14.83 -0.64
C GLY A 74 -19.31 -13.33 -0.66
N LEU A 75 -20.34 -12.49 -0.73
CA LEU A 75 -20.19 -11.03 -0.62
C LEU A 75 -19.67 -10.63 0.75
N ALA A 76 -20.20 -11.22 1.84
CA ALA A 76 -19.70 -10.95 3.18
C ALA A 76 -18.21 -11.31 3.32
N VAL A 77 -17.81 -12.50 2.86
CA VAL A 77 -16.40 -12.92 2.85
C VAL A 77 -15.55 -11.99 1.98
N TRP A 78 -16.06 -11.56 0.83
CA TRP A 78 -15.34 -10.63 -0.04
C TRP A 78 -15.00 -9.32 0.67
N PHE A 79 -16.00 -8.65 1.25
CA PHE A 79 -15.80 -7.35 1.88
C PHE A 79 -15.08 -7.41 3.22
N LEU A 80 -15.34 -8.45 4.02
CA LEU A 80 -14.79 -8.56 5.38
C LEU A 80 -13.42 -9.22 5.43
N VAL A 81 -13.06 -10.03 4.44
CA VAL A 81 -11.85 -10.86 4.50
C VAL A 81 -10.94 -10.65 3.29
N ILE A 82 -11.47 -10.79 2.07
CA ILE A 82 -10.64 -10.76 0.86
C ILE A 82 -10.16 -9.34 0.58
N LEU A 83 -11.05 -8.36 0.57
CA LEU A 83 -10.76 -6.97 0.28
C LEU A 83 -9.73 -6.35 1.26
N PRO A 84 -9.84 -6.49 2.60
CA PRO A 84 -8.82 -5.96 3.50
C PRO A 84 -7.47 -6.64 3.29
N ARG A 85 -7.43 -7.97 3.14
CA ARG A 85 -6.17 -8.69 2.86
C ARG A 85 -5.50 -8.26 1.57
N LEU A 86 -6.29 -8.01 0.52
CA LEU A 86 -5.75 -7.53 -0.76
C LEU A 86 -5.12 -6.15 -0.61
N LYS A 87 -5.75 -5.25 0.18
CA LYS A 87 -5.19 -3.93 0.49
C LYS A 87 -3.87 -4.05 1.25
N ASP A 88 -3.81 -4.91 2.26
CA ASP A 88 -2.60 -5.12 3.06
C ASP A 88 -1.45 -5.68 2.22
N GLN A 89 -1.72 -6.67 1.37
CA GLN A 89 -0.71 -7.24 0.48
C GLN A 89 -0.18 -6.24 -0.55
N VAL A 90 -1.07 -5.43 -1.15
CA VAL A 90 -0.66 -4.36 -2.07
C VAL A 90 0.19 -3.33 -1.32
N TYR A 91 -0.22 -2.95 -0.10
CA TYR A 91 0.53 -2.03 0.75
C TYR A 91 1.95 -2.54 1.03
N GLU A 92 2.09 -3.78 1.50
CA GLU A 92 3.38 -4.39 1.82
C GLU A 92 4.31 -4.45 0.60
N ARG A 93 3.78 -4.80 -0.57
CA ARG A 93 4.57 -4.83 -1.81
C ARG A 93 4.96 -3.44 -2.27
N THR A 94 4.07 -2.47 -2.17
CA THR A 94 4.40 -1.07 -2.50
C THR A 94 5.49 -0.57 -1.57
N LEU A 95 5.42 -0.88 -0.28
CA LEU A 95 6.46 -0.53 0.68
C LEU A 95 7.80 -1.20 0.34
N GLY A 96 7.80 -2.51 0.07
CA GLY A 96 9.01 -3.21 -0.36
C GLY A 96 9.60 -2.69 -1.67
N TYR A 97 8.76 -2.38 -2.66
CA TYR A 97 9.18 -1.82 -3.94
C TYR A 97 9.80 -0.43 -3.76
N ILE A 98 9.16 0.44 -2.99
CA ILE A 98 9.66 1.79 -2.71
C ILE A 98 10.98 1.71 -1.95
N SER A 99 11.08 0.91 -0.90
CA SER A 99 12.31 0.78 -0.12
C SER A 99 13.48 0.21 -0.92
N SER A 100 13.23 -0.54 -2.00
CA SER A 100 14.28 -1.23 -2.77
C SER A 100 15.20 -0.29 -3.57
N ASP A 101 14.67 0.80 -4.13
CA ASP A 101 15.40 1.68 -5.04
C ASP A 101 14.87 3.12 -4.95
N PRO A 102 15.74 4.13 -4.80
CA PRO A 102 15.34 5.54 -4.89
C PRO A 102 14.56 5.88 -6.17
N GLU A 103 14.89 5.29 -7.32
CA GLU A 103 14.14 5.54 -8.56
C GLU A 103 12.72 4.97 -8.51
N ALA A 104 12.56 3.81 -7.86
CA ALA A 104 11.26 3.19 -7.66
C ALA A 104 10.34 4.09 -6.83
N PHE A 105 10.87 4.73 -5.78
CA PHE A 105 10.13 5.74 -5.01
C PHE A 105 9.69 6.91 -5.89
N LEU A 106 10.61 7.51 -6.67
CA LEU A 106 10.30 8.68 -7.50
C LEU A 106 9.23 8.37 -8.55
N ARG A 107 9.32 7.24 -9.25
CA ARG A 107 8.31 6.83 -10.24
C ARG A 107 6.91 6.72 -9.62
N VAL A 108 6.84 6.18 -8.42
CA VAL A 108 5.59 5.94 -7.70
C VAL A 108 5.03 7.24 -7.09
N TRP A 109 5.92 8.13 -6.66
CA TRP A 109 5.60 9.49 -6.23
C TRP A 109 5.03 10.32 -7.38
N GLU A 110 5.72 10.36 -8.53
CA GLU A 110 5.29 11.09 -9.72
C GLU A 110 3.96 10.56 -10.29
N ALA A 111 3.74 9.25 -10.22
CA ALA A 111 2.48 8.63 -10.61
C ALA A 111 1.30 8.95 -9.67
N GLY A 112 1.54 9.65 -8.56
CA GLY A 112 0.51 9.95 -7.56
C GLY A 112 0.00 8.73 -6.79
N ALA A 113 0.76 7.64 -6.82
CA ALA A 113 0.34 6.37 -6.25
C ALA A 113 0.68 6.23 -4.76
N VAL A 114 1.50 7.14 -4.21
CA VAL A 114 1.76 7.23 -2.77
C VAL A 114 1.74 8.65 -2.24
N THR A 115 1.44 8.77 -0.95
CA THR A 115 1.46 10.00 -0.16
C THR A 115 2.28 9.76 1.11
N LEU A 116 2.82 10.82 1.69
CA LEU A 116 3.54 10.76 2.97
C LEU A 116 2.71 11.44 4.04
N ARG A 117 2.62 10.84 5.22
CA ARG A 117 1.86 11.40 6.34
C ARG A 117 2.68 11.41 7.63
N ARG A 118 2.60 12.51 8.37
CA ARG A 118 3.26 12.70 9.68
C ARG A 118 2.30 13.44 10.61
N GLY A 119 1.95 12.85 11.76
CA GLY A 119 1.27 13.59 12.84
C GLY A 119 -0.02 14.33 12.47
N GLY A 120 -0.72 13.94 11.39
CA GLY A 120 -1.92 14.63 10.87
C GLY A 120 -1.68 15.45 9.60
N GLU A 121 -0.44 15.80 9.29
CA GLU A 121 -0.06 16.44 8.02
C GLU A 121 0.15 15.40 6.93
N GLU A 122 -0.32 15.68 5.72
CA GLU A 122 -0.17 14.81 4.56
C GLU A 122 0.46 15.58 3.39
N CYS A 123 1.56 15.04 2.86
CA CYS A 123 2.20 15.51 1.65
C CYS A 123 1.76 14.63 0.48
N ARG A 124 1.13 15.27 -0.53
CA ARG A 124 0.61 14.60 -1.72
C ARG A 124 1.28 15.12 -3.01
N PRO A 125 1.71 14.23 -3.92
CA PRO A 125 2.06 14.63 -5.27
C PRO A 125 0.83 15.09 -6.08
N PRO A 126 0.99 15.89 -7.15
CA PRO A 126 2.25 16.51 -7.60
C PRO A 126 2.59 17.83 -6.87
N GLY A 127 1.71 18.32 -5.98
CA GLY A 127 1.85 19.64 -5.35
C GLY A 127 2.80 19.71 -4.16
N GLY A 128 3.13 18.57 -3.53
CA GLY A 128 4.02 18.49 -2.38
C GLY A 128 5.45 18.04 -2.73
N ASP A 129 6.44 18.69 -2.13
CA ASP A 129 7.84 18.22 -2.16
C ASP A 129 8.03 17.10 -1.12
N GLY A 130 7.94 15.86 -1.58
CA GLY A 130 8.16 14.69 -0.73
C GLY A 130 9.56 14.63 -0.13
N ALA A 131 10.58 15.15 -0.81
CA ALA A 131 11.95 15.16 -0.31
C ALA A 131 12.13 16.21 0.81
N ALA A 132 11.51 17.39 0.67
CA ALA A 132 11.46 18.38 1.75
C ALA A 132 10.73 17.82 2.98
N PHE A 133 9.57 17.19 2.78
CA PHE A 133 8.78 16.60 3.86
C PHE A 133 9.56 15.53 4.65
N VAL A 134 10.35 14.70 3.96
CA VAL A 134 11.26 13.72 4.59
C VAL A 134 12.39 14.39 5.36
N ARG A 135 12.97 15.48 4.84
CA ARG A 135 14.04 16.23 5.53
C ARG A 135 13.54 16.90 6.80
N GLU A 136 12.35 17.49 6.76
CA GLU A 136 11.72 18.17 7.91
C GLU A 136 11.23 17.19 8.98
N THR A 137 11.06 15.92 8.63
CA THR A 137 10.67 14.90 9.60
C THR A 137 11.88 14.47 10.42
N ARG A 138 11.79 14.71 11.74
CA ARG A 138 12.82 14.28 12.70
C ARG A 138 12.86 12.77 12.84
N THR A 139 14.08 12.25 12.96
CA THR A 139 14.33 10.85 13.34
C THR A 139 14.28 10.70 14.86
N GLN A 140 14.06 9.48 15.34
CA GLN A 140 14.04 9.17 16.78
C GLN A 140 15.37 9.56 17.46
N GLN A 141 16.51 9.30 16.80
CA GLN A 141 17.83 9.64 17.33
C GLN A 141 18.07 11.15 17.47
N GLU A 142 17.50 11.96 16.59
CA GLU A 142 17.55 13.43 16.69
C GLU A 142 16.69 13.90 17.88
N GLN A 143 15.56 13.25 18.13
CA GLN A 143 14.68 13.57 19.24
C GLN A 143 15.27 13.13 20.60
N ASP A 144 15.81 11.92 20.70
CA ASP A 144 16.44 11.41 21.93
C ASP A 144 17.67 12.26 22.34
N ARG A 145 18.39 12.81 21.35
CA ARG A 145 19.52 13.73 21.59
C ARG A 145 19.09 15.09 22.11
N GLU A 146 17.93 15.59 21.69
CA GLU A 146 17.34 16.86 22.14
C GLU A 146 16.69 16.72 23.52
N ASP A 147 16.10 15.56 23.80
CA ASP A 147 15.51 15.20 25.08
C ASP A 147 16.58 14.80 26.13
N GLY A 148 17.87 14.81 25.76
CA GLY A 148 19.00 14.55 26.67
C GLY A 148 19.13 13.08 27.10
N LEU A 149 18.58 12.15 26.32
CA LEU A 149 18.55 10.71 26.58
C LEU A 149 19.68 9.92 25.88
N ALA A 150 20.64 10.63 25.26
CA ALA A 150 21.73 10.05 24.49
C ALA A 150 23.04 9.92 25.28
#